data_AF-A0A354ZD98-F1
#
_entry.id   AF-A0A354ZD98-F1
#
_cell.length_a   1.000
_cell.length_b   1.000
_cell.length_c   1.000
_cell.angle_alpha   90.00
_cell.angle_beta   90.00
_cell.angle_gamma   90.00
#
_symmetry.space_group_name_H-M   'P 1'
#
loop_
_entity.id
_entity.type
_entity.pdbx_description
1 polymer ?
#
loop_
_entity_poly.entity_id
_entity_poly.type
_entity_poly.pdbx_seq_one_letter_code
_entity_poly.pdbx_strand_id
1 'polypeptide(L)' 'MANMFYEKDCDVSLLRDKTIAVIGYGSQGHAHALNLKDSGADVVVGLYEGSKSLDVARKAGLRAMLTADAV' A
#
# COMPACT_ATOMS: atom_id res chain seq x y z
N MET A 1 -18.07 23.81 13.57
CA MET A 1 -16.88 23.15 14.15
C MET A 1 -16.56 21.94 13.30
N ALA A 2 -15.29 21.68 13.00
CA ALA A 2 -14.91 20.50 12.21
C ALA A 2 -14.85 19.25 13.10
N ASN A 3 -15.29 18.10 12.57
CA ASN A 3 -15.10 16.82 13.25
C ASN A 3 -13.65 16.37 13.08
N MET A 4 -13.00 16.02 14.19
CA MET A 4 -11.64 15.45 14.20
C MET A 4 -11.74 13.98 14.61
N PHE A 5 -11.09 13.11 13.83
CA PHE A 5 -11.04 11.67 14.08
C PHE A 5 -9.65 11.28 14.55
N TYR A 6 -9.61 10.34 15.49
CA TYR A 6 -8.39 9.78 16.07
C TYR A 6 -8.41 8.26 15.94
N GLU A 7 -7.32 7.60 16.35
CA GLU A 7 -7.17 6.15 16.27
C GLU A 7 -8.34 5.38 16.90
N LYS A 8 -8.83 5.83 18.05
CA LYS A 8 -9.98 5.22 18.76
C LYS A 8 -11.30 5.26 17.97
N ASP A 9 -11.39 6.15 16.99
CA ASP A 9 -12.57 6.35 16.14
C ASP A 9 -12.47 5.51 14.84
N CYS A 10 -11.36 4.79 14.65
CA CYS A 10 -11.06 3.97 13.47
C CYS A 10 -11.02 2.49 13.83
N ASP A 11 -11.62 1.64 12.99
CA ASP A 11 -11.55 0.18 13.12
C ASP A 11 -10.69 -0.44 12.02
N VAL A 12 -9.44 -0.79 12.35
CA VAL A 12 -8.49 -1.41 11.41
C VAL A 12 -8.89 -2.84 11.03
N SER A 13 -9.74 -3.50 11.81
CA SER A 13 -10.15 -4.89 11.55
C SER A 13 -10.92 -5.02 10.24
N LEU A 14 -11.55 -3.93 9.77
CA LEU A 14 -12.23 -3.85 8.48
C LEU A 14 -11.31 -4.11 7.28
N LEU A 15 -9.99 -4.02 7.47
CA LEU A 15 -8.98 -4.23 6.43
C LEU A 15 -8.28 -5.59 6.51
N ARG A 16 -8.49 -6.38 7.58
CA ARG A 16 -7.64 -7.57 7.90
C ARG A 16 -7.66 -8.66 6.81
N ASP A 17 -8.79 -8.88 6.15
CA ASP A 17 -8.95 -9.90 5.10
C ASP A 17 -8.98 -9.30 3.69
N LYS A 18 -8.46 -8.08 3.53
CA LYS A 18 -8.42 -7.40 2.23
C LYS A 18 -6.97 -7.28 1.77
N THR A 19 -6.74 -7.58 0.50
CA THR A 19 -5.52 -7.17 -0.18
C THR A 19 -5.67 -5.72 -0.64
N ILE A 20 -4.71 -4.87 -0.28
CA ILE A 20 -4.66 -3.46 -0.65
C ILE A 20 -3.67 -3.28 -1.79
N ALA A 21 -4.17 -2.93 -2.97
CA ALA A 21 -3.34 -2.58 -4.12
C ALA A 21 -2.97 -1.09 -4.12
N VAL A 22 -1.68 -0.79 -3.97
CA VAL A 22 -1.13 0.57 -4.11
C VAL A 22 -0.61 0.72 -5.53
N ILE A 23 -1.31 1.50 -6.35
CA ILE A 23 -0.95 1.71 -7.76
C ILE A 23 -0.01 2.91 -7.87
N GLY A 24 1.24 2.64 -8.22
CA GLY A 24 2.31 3.62 -8.24
C GLY A 24 3.16 3.63 -6.97
N TYR A 25 4.46 3.87 -7.14
CA TYR A 25 5.45 3.85 -6.07
C TYR A 25 6.36 5.08 -6.12
N GLY A 26 5.72 6.25 -6.16
CA GLY A 26 6.34 7.57 -5.93
C GLY A 26 6.40 7.89 -4.43
N SER A 27 6.47 9.18 -4.06
CA SER A 27 6.56 9.58 -2.65
C SER A 27 5.40 9.07 -1.79
N GLN A 28 4.15 9.27 -2.23
CA GLN A 28 2.96 8.81 -1.49
C GLN A 28 2.80 7.29 -1.55
N GLY A 29 2.99 6.68 -2.71
CA GLY A 29 2.88 5.22 -2.86
C GLY A 29 3.88 4.47 -1.99
N HIS A 30 5.11 4.98 -1.89
CA HIS A 30 6.13 4.47 -0.97
C HIS A 30 5.68 4.56 0.49
N ALA A 31 5.32 5.77 0.95
CA ALA A 31 4.91 5.97 2.34
C ALA A 31 3.67 5.13 2.71
N HIS A 32 2.65 5.12 1.86
CA HIS A 32 1.44 4.35 2.11
C HIS A 32 1.69 2.84 2.13
N ALA A 33 2.42 2.30 1.16
CA ALA A 33 2.65 0.86 1.09
C ALA A 33 3.43 0.33 2.31
N LEU A 34 4.47 1.05 2.75
CA LEU A 34 5.24 0.65 3.92
C LEU A 34 4.44 0.84 5.22
N ASN A 35 3.79 1.99 5.40
CA ASN A 35 3.01 2.22 6.62
C ASN A 35 1.86 1.22 6.77
N LEU A 36 1.18 0.86 5.67
CA LEU A 36 0.12 -0.16 5.69
C LEU A 36 0.67 -1.55 6.00
N LYS A 37 1.82 -1.92 5.41
CA LYS A 37 2.50 -3.19 5.71
C LYS A 37 2.92 -3.26 7.18
N ASP A 38 3.52 -2.20 7.71
CA ASP A 38 3.94 -2.11 9.12
C ASP A 38 2.74 -2.12 10.07
N SER A 39 1.57 -1.64 9.61
CA SER A 39 0.28 -1.75 10.30
C SER A 39 -0.36 -3.15 10.19
N GLY A 40 0.30 -4.09 9.52
CA GLY A 40 -0.14 -5.48 9.39
C GLY A 40 -1.14 -5.74 8.27
N ALA A 41 -1.34 -4.81 7.33
CA ALA A 41 -2.20 -5.02 6.18
C ALA A 41 -1.52 -5.86 5.09
N ASP A 42 -2.31 -6.59 4.30
CA ASP A 42 -1.81 -7.29 3.12
C ASP A 42 -1.69 -6.34 1.93
N VAL A 43 -0.46 -5.93 1.59
CA VAL A 43 -0.20 -4.90 0.58
C VAL A 43 0.47 -5.49 -0.67
N VAL A 44 0.00 -5.06 -1.83
CA VAL A 44 0.64 -5.27 -3.14
C VAL A 44 0.84 -3.94 -3.85
N VAL A 45 1.98 -3.76 -4.51
CA VAL A 45 2.28 -2.57 -5.31
C VAL A 45 2.11 -2.90 -6.79
N GLY A 46 1.20 -2.19 -7.46
CA GLY A 46 0.98 -2.30 -8.91
C GLY A 46 1.73 -1.23 -9.67
N LEU A 47 2.54 -1.63 -10.66
CA LEU A 47 3.34 -0.72 -11.49
C LEU A 47 3.20 -1.06 -12.97
N TYR A 48 3.44 -0.08 -13.84
CA TYR A 48 3.48 -0.31 -15.28
C TYR A 48 4.75 -1.07 -15.69
N GLU A 49 4.71 -1.72 -16.86
CA GLU A 49 5.83 -2.48 -17.40
C GLU A 49 7.07 -1.60 -17.61
N GLY A 50 8.25 -2.08 -17.19
CA GLY A 50 9.49 -1.32 -17.27
C GLY A 50 9.67 -0.23 -16.20
N SER A 51 8.78 -0.15 -15.20
CA SER A 51 8.94 0.79 -14.09
C SER A 51 10.22 0.53 -13.29
N LYS A 52 11.06 1.57 -13.14
CA LYS A 52 12.27 1.52 -12.28
C LYS A 52 11.95 1.28 -10.81
N SER A 53 10.75 1.66 -10.36
CA SER A 53 10.33 1.51 -8.96
C SER A 53 9.97 0.08 -8.59
N LEU A 54 9.87 -0.83 -9.56
CA LEU A 54 9.49 -2.22 -9.32
C LEU A 54 10.55 -2.94 -8.49
N ASP A 55 11.82 -2.75 -8.82
CA ASP A 55 12.95 -3.27 -8.03
C ASP A 55 13.10 -2.53 -6.69
N VAL A 56 12.80 -1.23 -6.65
CA VAL A 56 12.88 -0.43 -5.41
C VAL A 56 11.86 -0.95 -4.40
N ALA A 57 10.61 -1.16 -4.81
CA ALA A 57 9.56 -1.71 -3.96
C ALA A 57 9.90 -3.12 -3.46
N ARG A 58 10.43 -3.99 -4.34
CA ARG A 58 10.87 -5.34 -3.96
C ARG A 58 12.01 -5.31 -2.96
N LYS A 59 13.01 -4.44 -3.14
CA LYS A 59 14.12 -4.24 -2.18
C LYS A 59 13.65 -3.70 -0.83
N ALA A 60 12.57 -2.94 -0.80
CA ALA A 60 11.88 -2.51 0.43
C ALA A 60 11.04 -3.64 1.07
N GLY A 61 11.05 -4.85 0.49
CA GLY A 61 10.34 -6.01 1.01
C GLY A 61 8.84 -5.97 0.75
N LEU A 62 8.38 -5.27 -0.29
CA LEU A 62 6.98 -5.27 -0.73
C LEU A 62 6.77 -6.25 -1.88
N ARG A 63 5.57 -6.87 -1.96
CA ARG A 63 5.14 -7.53 -3.19
C ARG A 63 4.89 -6.47 -4.26
N ALA A 64 5.58 -6.57 -5.39
CA ALA A 64 5.38 -5.68 -6.53
C ALA A 64 5.25 -6.45 -7.85
N MET A 65 4.24 -6.10 -8.62
CA MET A 65 3.84 -6.75 -9.88
C MET A 65 3.28 -5.74 -10.88
N LEU A 66 2.89 -6.20 -12.07
CA LEU A 66 2.24 -5.33 -13.04
C LEU A 66 0.88 -4.89 -12.51
N THR A 67 0.47 -3.66 -12.81
CA THR A 67 -0.83 -3.12 -12.38
C THR A 67 -1.98 -4.05 -12.76
N ALA A 68 -1.93 -4.69 -13.92
CA ALA A 68 -2.97 -5.61 -14.39
C ALA A 68 -3.12 -6.89 -13.53
N ASP A 69 -2.06 -7.30 -12.83
CA ASP A 69 -2.09 -8.48 -11.95
C ASP A 69 -2.46 -8.10 -10.50
N ALA A 70 -2.40 -6.80 -10.18
CA ALA A 70 -2.62 -6.29 -8.83
C ALA A 70 -4.08 -5.91 -8.55
N VAL A 71 -4.94 -5.84 -9.57
CA VAL A 71 -6.36 -5.41 -9.48
C VAL A 71 -7.33 -6.46 -9.99
#